data_AF-A0A8C5BNW1-F1
#
_entry.id   AF-A0A8C5BNW1-F1
#
_cell.length_a   1.000
_cell.length_b   1.000
_cell.length_c   1.000
_cell.angle_alpha   90.00
_cell.angle_beta   90.00
_cell.angle_gamma   90.00
#
_symmetry.space_group_name_H-M   'P 1'
#
loop_
_entity.id
_entity.type
_entity.pdbx_description
1 polymer ?
#
loop_
_entity_poly.entity_id
_entity_poly.type
_entity_poly.pdbx_seq_one_letter_code
_entity_poly.pdbx_strand_id
1 'polypeptide(L)'
;MASVWISDRQHQAAFTTMLTDASQQETVASVDTVESVDTGDQPLPSSTSDAGTQCFLKPPRWSHGSLAAVKLENIMMRAALLKDVRQLSPQHQTFSLEAYHSLILHFAPKHTGFSYLGMYSRLLLAALHYNHNANRETARRSDGTEKYCVRYPRFRKGAHVVRPIKEAASYGYATSLMKALRESYANSPAVLREVGANLSSDAPAPIAKSFEQIPKEEAISLYLARQSRFKKT
;
A
#
# COMPACT_ATOMS: atom_id res chain seq x y z
N MET A 1 20.76 20.93 -6.35
CA MET A 1 21.24 21.04 -4.96
C MET A 1 20.56 19.95 -4.14
N ALA A 2 21.39 19.19 -3.45
CA ALA A 2 21.09 18.02 -2.62
C ALA A 2 20.09 18.33 -1.49
N SER A 3 19.11 17.46 -1.27
CA SER A 3 19.04 16.49 -0.15
C SER A 3 18.67 17.09 1.20
N VAL A 4 17.42 16.91 1.62
CA VAL A 4 17.03 16.74 3.03
C VAL A 4 15.93 15.67 3.09
N TRP A 5 16.35 14.42 3.19
CA TRP A 5 15.52 13.32 3.66
C TRP A 5 15.59 13.35 5.19
N ILE A 6 14.53 13.82 5.85
CA ILE A 6 14.38 13.64 7.29
C ILE A 6 13.94 12.20 7.51
N SER A 7 14.86 11.43 8.09
CA SER A 7 14.67 10.08 8.57
C SER A 7 13.65 10.06 9.70
N ASP A 8 12.57 9.31 9.52
CA ASP A 8 11.76 8.84 10.65
C ASP A 8 11.70 7.30 10.61
N ARG A 9 12.76 6.70 11.16
CA ARG A 9 13.05 5.26 11.12
C ARG A 9 12.17 4.47 12.10
N GLN A 10 11.41 5.12 12.98
CA GLN A 10 10.56 4.47 13.98
C GLN A 10 9.20 4.03 13.40
N HIS A 11 8.61 4.82 12.48
CA HIS A 11 7.31 4.49 11.88
C HIS A 11 7.38 3.45 10.74
N GLN A 12 8.54 3.30 10.08
CA GLN A 12 8.74 2.30 9.03
C GLN A 12 8.95 0.87 9.58
N ALA A 13 9.47 0.73 10.80
CA ALA A 13 9.71 -0.59 11.42
C ALA A 13 8.41 -1.34 11.73
N ALA A 14 7.38 -0.64 12.22
CA ALA A 14 6.09 -1.25 12.52
C ALA A 14 5.32 -1.68 11.25
N PHE A 15 5.46 -0.92 10.15
CA PHE A 15 4.81 -1.26 8.87
C PHE A 15 5.49 -2.41 8.13
N THR A 16 6.82 -2.53 8.26
CA THR A 16 7.61 -3.60 7.61
C THR A 16 7.44 -4.95 8.32
N THR A 17 7.33 -4.94 9.66
CA THR A 17 7.19 -6.18 10.46
C THR A 17 5.85 -6.89 10.18
N MET A 18 4.77 -6.15 9.90
CA MET A 18 3.45 -6.71 9.54
C MET A 18 3.39 -7.33 8.14
N LEU A 19 4.32 -6.99 7.24
CA LEU A 19 4.36 -7.48 5.86
C LEU A 19 5.20 -8.74 5.68
N THR A 20 6.05 -9.10 6.65
CA THR A 20 6.90 -10.31 6.55
C THR A 20 6.19 -11.58 7.04
N ASP A 21 5.23 -11.45 7.95
CA ASP A 21 4.50 -12.59 8.55
C ASP A 21 3.36 -13.14 7.68
N ALA A 22 2.92 -12.37 6.66
CA ALA A 22 1.87 -12.81 5.74
C ALA A 22 2.39 -13.65 4.55
N SER A 23 3.70 -13.90 4.47
CA SER A 23 4.33 -14.60 3.33
C SER A 23 4.77 -16.04 3.65
N GLN A 24 4.57 -16.56 4.87
CA GLN A 24 5.08 -17.88 5.26
C GLN A 24 4.03 -18.97 5.48
N GLN A 25 2.77 -18.76 5.05
CA GLN A 25 1.77 -19.83 5.04
C GLN A 25 1.20 -19.99 3.65
N GLU A 26 1.94 -20.71 2.79
CA GLU A 26 1.40 -21.72 1.85
C GLU A 26 2.54 -22.32 1.01
N THR A 27 2.35 -23.58 0.60
CA THR A 27 3.24 -24.49 -0.19
C THR A 27 4.21 -25.34 0.66
N VAL A 28 4.21 -26.68 0.71
CA VAL A 28 3.54 -27.78 -0.04
C VAL A 28 3.54 -29.05 0.83
N ALA A 29 2.53 -29.92 0.70
CA ALA A 29 2.62 -31.34 1.07
C ALA A 29 2.68 -32.24 -0.19
N SER A 30 3.49 -33.31 -0.10
CA SER A 30 3.54 -34.54 -0.92
C SER A 30 4.28 -34.46 -2.28
N VAL A 31 5.12 -35.40 -2.74
CA VAL A 31 5.86 -36.60 -2.25
C VAL A 31 6.86 -36.90 -3.39
N ASP A 32 8.10 -37.32 -3.11
CA ASP A 32 8.72 -38.49 -3.77
C ASP A 32 10.12 -38.80 -3.20
N THR A 33 10.31 -40.08 -2.91
CA THR A 33 11.50 -40.74 -2.35
C THR A 33 12.54 -41.00 -3.42
N VAL A 34 13.82 -40.65 -3.19
CA VAL A 34 14.97 -41.49 -3.63
C VAL A 34 16.27 -41.12 -2.87
N GLU A 35 16.79 -42.15 -2.20
CA GLU A 35 18.17 -42.53 -1.83
C GLU A 35 19.20 -41.53 -1.25
N SER A 36 19.74 -41.95 -0.10
CA SER A 36 20.95 -41.49 0.60
C SER A 36 22.24 -41.67 -0.21
N VAL A 37 23.13 -40.67 -0.14
CA VAL A 37 24.58 -40.91 0.01
C VAL A 37 25.12 -39.94 1.05
N ASP A 38 25.79 -40.55 2.03
CA ASP A 38 26.43 -39.95 3.20
C ASP A 38 27.80 -39.33 2.83
N THR A 39 28.32 -38.52 3.75
CA THR A 39 29.74 -38.22 4.07
C THR A 39 30.12 -36.73 4.04
N GLY A 40 30.34 -36.18 5.24
CA GLY A 40 31.60 -35.45 5.50
C GLY A 40 31.50 -33.97 5.86
N ASP A 41 31.30 -33.68 7.15
CA ASP A 41 31.71 -32.43 7.79
C ASP A 41 33.21 -32.14 7.60
N GLN A 42 33.59 -30.88 7.29
CA GLN A 42 34.67 -30.10 7.95
C GLN A 42 34.93 -28.75 7.23
N PRO A 43 35.50 -27.75 7.93
CA PRO A 43 35.10 -26.33 7.84
C PRO A 43 35.97 -25.45 6.92
N LEU A 44 35.45 -24.24 6.68
CA LEU A 44 36.10 -23.11 6.01
C LEU A 44 37.43 -22.68 6.69
N PRO A 45 38.50 -22.40 5.91
CA PRO A 45 39.57 -21.52 6.35
C PRO A 45 39.42 -20.09 5.80
N SER A 46 39.36 -19.20 6.78
CA SER A 46 39.76 -17.80 6.86
C SER A 46 40.64 -17.19 5.75
N SER A 47 40.14 -16.05 5.26
CA SER A 47 40.83 -14.84 4.77
C SER A 47 42.33 -14.70 5.07
N THR A 48 43.13 -14.48 4.02
CA THR A 48 44.03 -13.31 3.91
C THR A 48 44.28 -12.95 2.44
N SER A 49 44.29 -11.63 2.19
CA SER A 49 44.72 -10.85 1.02
C SER A 49 46.13 -11.25 0.50
N ASP A 50 46.59 -11.06 -0.73
CA ASP A 50 46.28 -10.17 -1.85
C ASP A 50 46.87 -10.82 -3.13
N ALA A 51 46.14 -10.78 -4.25
CA ALA A 51 46.73 -10.69 -5.59
C ALA A 51 45.62 -10.37 -6.61
N GLY A 52 45.73 -9.22 -7.26
CA GLY A 52 44.75 -8.71 -8.21
C GLY A 52 44.38 -9.73 -9.28
N THR A 53 43.14 -10.19 -9.23
CA THR A 53 42.46 -10.75 -10.38
C THR A 53 41.20 -9.93 -10.57
N GLN A 54 41.23 -9.01 -11.54
CA GLN A 54 40.00 -8.51 -12.13
C GLN A 54 39.27 -9.75 -12.66
N CYS A 55 38.26 -10.21 -11.93
CA CYS A 55 37.26 -11.11 -12.45
C CYS A 55 36.48 -10.31 -13.50
N PHE A 56 37.01 -10.26 -14.72
CA PHE A 56 36.20 -10.08 -15.90
C PHE A 56 35.21 -11.24 -15.88
N LEU A 57 34.05 -11.02 -15.26
CA LEU A 57 32.90 -11.88 -15.44
C LEU A 57 32.67 -11.90 -16.94
N LYS A 58 33.06 -13.01 -17.58
CA LYS A 58 32.72 -13.27 -18.98
C LYS A 58 31.22 -12.99 -19.08
N PRO A 59 30.77 -12.08 -19.96
CA PRO A 59 29.34 -11.91 -20.15
C PRO A 59 28.77 -13.30 -20.41
N PRO A 60 27.65 -13.66 -19.76
CA PRO A 60 27.11 -15.01 -19.85
C PRO A 60 26.94 -15.37 -21.33
N ARG A 61 27.15 -16.65 -21.66
CA ARG A 61 27.24 -17.22 -23.01
C ARG A 61 25.92 -17.15 -23.82
N TRP A 62 25.19 -16.07 -23.72
CA TRP A 62 24.18 -15.63 -24.67
C TRP A 62 24.89 -14.67 -25.65
N SER A 63 25.97 -15.16 -26.25
CA SER A 63 26.74 -14.41 -27.24
C SER A 63 25.81 -14.04 -28.39
N HIS A 64 25.78 -12.74 -28.72
CA HIS A 64 25.14 -12.23 -29.93
C HIS A 64 25.42 -13.17 -31.11
N GLY A 65 24.36 -13.68 -31.75
CA GLY A 65 24.46 -14.59 -32.90
C GLY A 65 24.19 -16.09 -32.63
N SER A 66 24.01 -16.54 -31.38
CA SER A 66 23.50 -17.90 -31.13
C SER A 66 22.04 -18.03 -31.59
N LEU A 67 21.66 -19.18 -32.15
CA LEU A 67 20.27 -19.46 -32.55
C LEU A 67 19.28 -19.29 -31.39
N ALA A 68 19.70 -19.62 -30.16
CA ALA A 68 18.91 -19.41 -28.96
C ALA A 68 18.74 -17.90 -28.64
N ALA A 69 19.80 -17.11 -28.82
CA ALA A 69 19.76 -15.66 -28.61
C ALA A 69 18.86 -14.97 -29.66
N VAL A 70 18.96 -15.37 -30.93
CA VAL A 70 18.10 -14.86 -32.01
C VAL A 70 16.63 -15.24 -31.79
N LYS A 71 16.36 -16.47 -31.33
CA LYS A 71 14.99 -16.88 -30.96
C LYS A 71 14.44 -16.08 -29.78
N LEU A 72 15.27 -15.85 -28.76
CA LEU A 72 14.89 -15.04 -27.61
C LEU A 72 14.61 -13.59 -28.03
N GLU A 73 15.48 -12.99 -28.83
CA GLU A 73 15.31 -11.64 -29.38
C GLU A 73 14.01 -11.53 -30.18
N ASN A 74 13.73 -12.51 -31.05
CA ASN A 74 12.48 -12.56 -31.80
C ASN A 74 11.25 -12.68 -30.90
N ILE A 75 11.34 -13.35 -29.75
CA ILE A 75 10.25 -13.43 -28.76
C ILE A 75 10.10 -12.09 -28.04
N MET A 76 11.21 -11.50 -27.58
CA MET A 76 11.24 -10.22 -26.86
C MET A 76 10.74 -9.06 -27.73
N MET A 77 11.00 -9.10 -29.03
CA MET A 77 10.62 -8.06 -30.00
C MET A 77 9.25 -8.29 -30.63
N ARG A 78 8.48 -9.29 -30.21
CA ARG A 78 7.10 -9.47 -30.71
C ARG A 78 6.28 -8.23 -30.39
N ALA A 79 5.63 -7.67 -31.41
CA ALA A 79 4.79 -6.48 -31.25
C ALA A 79 3.70 -6.63 -30.17
N ALA A 80 3.12 -7.83 -30.04
CA ALA A 80 2.17 -8.15 -28.97
C ALA A 80 2.82 -8.05 -27.58
N LEU A 81 3.99 -8.66 -27.39
CA LEU A 81 4.72 -8.59 -26.13
C LEU A 81 5.14 -7.15 -25.80
N LEU A 82 5.65 -6.39 -26.76
CA LEU A 82 6.02 -4.99 -26.54
C LEU A 82 4.81 -4.13 -26.17
N LYS A 83 3.64 -4.38 -26.78
CA LYS A 83 2.37 -3.73 -26.44
C LYS A 83 1.89 -4.11 -25.04
N ASP A 84 2.07 -5.37 -24.66
CA ASP A 84 1.68 -5.87 -23.34
C ASP A 84 2.65 -5.37 -22.27
N VAL A 85 3.96 -5.37 -22.49
CA VAL A 85 4.98 -4.76 -21.61
C VAL A 85 4.70 -3.28 -21.40
N ARG A 86 4.28 -2.55 -22.44
CA ARG A 86 3.83 -1.16 -22.31
C ARG A 86 2.58 -1.01 -21.44
N GLN A 87 1.69 -2.02 -21.44
CA GLN A 87 0.49 -2.07 -20.59
C GLN A 87 0.78 -2.62 -19.18
N LEU A 88 1.86 -3.38 -18.99
CA LEU A 88 2.32 -3.93 -17.71
C LEU A 88 2.94 -2.86 -16.80
N SER A 89 3.06 -1.61 -17.25
CA SER A 89 3.58 -0.51 -16.46
C SER A 89 2.80 -0.37 -15.14
N PRO A 90 3.43 -0.63 -13.98
CA PRO A 90 2.82 -0.42 -12.67
C PRO A 90 2.61 1.07 -12.37
N GLN A 91 3.35 1.95 -13.06
CA GLN A 91 3.42 3.39 -12.79
C GLN A 91 2.07 4.12 -12.87
N HIS A 92 1.09 3.55 -13.59
CA HIS A 92 -0.21 4.18 -13.84
C HIS A 92 -1.39 3.33 -13.33
N GLN A 93 -1.14 2.21 -12.64
CA GLN A 93 -2.24 1.39 -12.12
C GLN A 93 -2.75 1.99 -10.80
N THR A 94 -3.62 3.00 -10.90
CA THR A 94 -4.16 3.73 -9.74
C THR A 94 -5.38 3.08 -9.12
N PHE A 95 -5.92 2.00 -9.70
CA PHE A 95 -7.19 1.41 -9.25
C PHE A 95 -7.21 1.05 -7.75
N SER A 96 -6.16 0.40 -7.25
CA SER A 96 -6.04 0.03 -5.84
C SER A 96 -5.97 1.26 -4.93
N LEU A 97 -5.17 2.25 -5.33
CA LEU A 97 -5.03 3.52 -4.61
C LEU A 97 -6.34 4.31 -4.58
N GLU A 98 -7.05 4.38 -5.72
CA GLU A 98 -8.36 5.03 -5.84
C GLU A 98 -9.42 4.33 -4.99
N ALA A 99 -9.40 2.99 -4.95
CA ALA A 99 -10.28 2.22 -4.08
C ALA A 99 -10.02 2.54 -2.60
N TYR A 100 -8.75 2.59 -2.19
CA TYR A 100 -8.37 2.96 -0.82
C TYR A 100 -8.79 4.41 -0.49
N HIS A 101 -8.53 5.37 -1.37
CA HIS A 101 -8.98 6.76 -1.19
C HIS A 101 -10.50 6.87 -1.08
N SER A 102 -11.25 6.06 -1.83
CA SER A 102 -12.71 6.00 -1.70
C SER A 102 -13.15 5.53 -0.31
N LEU A 103 -12.41 4.60 0.30
CA LEU A 103 -12.66 4.19 1.69
C LEU A 103 -12.33 5.30 2.69
N ILE A 104 -11.25 6.05 2.49
CA ILE A 104 -10.95 7.22 3.34
C ILE A 104 -12.12 8.20 3.31
N LEU A 105 -12.70 8.49 2.14
CA LEU A 105 -13.87 9.37 2.03
C LEU A 105 -15.10 8.82 2.78
N HIS A 106 -15.25 7.49 2.84
CA HIS A 106 -16.33 6.84 3.56
C HIS A 106 -16.14 6.87 5.09
N PHE A 107 -14.94 6.53 5.58
CA PHE A 107 -14.65 6.45 7.01
C PHE A 107 -14.32 7.81 7.64
N ALA A 108 -13.69 8.70 6.89
CA ALA A 108 -13.20 10.00 7.33
C ALA A 108 -13.60 11.12 6.34
N PRO A 109 -14.90 11.43 6.22
CA PRO A 109 -15.39 12.44 5.29
C PRO A 109 -14.85 13.84 5.62
N LYS A 110 -14.42 14.57 4.59
CA LYS A 110 -13.84 15.93 4.73
C LYS A 110 -14.80 16.98 5.31
N HIS A 111 -16.10 16.81 5.10
CA HIS A 111 -17.12 17.76 5.55
C HIS A 111 -17.50 17.58 7.02
N THR A 112 -16.99 16.55 7.69
CA THR A 112 -17.21 16.31 9.10
C THR A 112 -15.93 16.61 9.87
N GLY A 113 -16.00 17.52 10.83
CA GLY A 113 -14.89 17.81 11.74
C GLY A 113 -14.72 16.68 12.74
N PHE A 114 -13.53 16.10 12.80
CA PHE A 114 -13.14 15.12 13.82
C PHE A 114 -12.01 15.67 14.69
N SER A 115 -11.94 15.22 15.94
CA SER A 115 -10.74 15.40 16.75
C SER A 115 -9.55 14.67 16.12
N TYR A 116 -8.32 15.00 16.54
CA TYR A 116 -7.11 14.33 16.05
C TYR A 116 -7.20 12.81 16.16
N LEU A 117 -7.50 12.29 17.36
CA LEU A 117 -7.69 10.85 17.58
C LEU A 117 -8.88 10.28 16.79
N GLY A 118 -9.94 11.08 16.62
CA GLY A 118 -11.10 10.70 15.82
C GLY A 118 -10.75 10.50 14.34
N MET A 119 -9.90 11.35 13.79
CA MET A 119 -9.39 11.24 12.42
C MET A 119 -8.41 10.07 12.30
N TYR A 120 -7.45 9.99 13.23
CA TYR A 120 -6.42 8.95 13.25
C TYR A 120 -7.03 7.55 13.28
N SER A 121 -7.96 7.30 14.22
CA SER A 121 -8.66 6.01 14.33
C SER A 121 -9.47 5.65 13.08
N ARG A 122 -10.13 6.61 12.43
CA ARG A 122 -10.90 6.38 11.20
C ARG A 122 -10.02 6.03 10.01
N LEU A 123 -8.85 6.66 9.89
CA LEU A 123 -7.87 6.33 8.85
C LEU A 123 -7.32 4.92 9.04
N LEU A 124 -7.02 4.53 10.30
CA LEU A 124 -6.63 3.16 10.62
C LEU A 124 -7.74 2.15 10.29
N LEU A 125 -9.00 2.46 10.60
CA LEU A 125 -10.14 1.62 10.24
C LEU A 125 -10.32 1.49 8.73
N ALA A 126 -10.09 2.56 7.96
CA ALA A 126 -10.11 2.50 6.51
C ALA A 126 -9.01 1.56 5.96
N ALA A 127 -7.80 1.64 6.52
CA ALA A 127 -6.69 0.77 6.16
C ALA A 127 -6.97 -0.71 6.51
N LEU A 128 -7.47 -0.97 7.72
CA LEU A 128 -7.88 -2.31 8.14
C LEU A 128 -8.99 -2.87 7.24
N HIS A 129 -10.00 -2.06 6.94
CA HIS A 129 -11.08 -2.45 6.03
C HIS A 129 -10.53 -2.78 4.64
N TYR A 130 -9.63 -1.96 4.11
CA TYR A 130 -8.99 -2.20 2.82
C TYR A 130 -8.20 -3.51 2.83
N ASN A 131 -7.31 -3.71 3.79
CA ASN A 131 -6.48 -4.91 3.89
C ASN A 131 -7.33 -6.18 4.00
N HIS A 132 -8.38 -6.15 4.84
CA HIS A 132 -9.30 -7.28 5.01
C HIS A 132 -10.10 -7.60 3.73
N ASN A 133 -10.36 -6.60 2.87
CA ASN A 133 -11.29 -6.73 1.75
C ASN A 133 -10.65 -6.57 0.35
N ALA A 134 -9.35 -6.34 0.25
CA ALA A 134 -8.66 -6.08 -1.02
C ALA A 134 -8.69 -7.32 -1.95
N ASN A 135 -8.44 -8.50 -1.38
CA ASN A 135 -8.26 -9.76 -2.10
C ASN A 135 -9.50 -10.66 -2.09
N ARG A 136 -10.69 -10.08 -1.90
CA ARG A 136 -11.94 -10.85 -1.94
C ARG A 136 -12.13 -11.56 -3.29
N GLU A 137 -12.60 -12.79 -3.20
CA GLU A 137 -12.90 -13.63 -4.34
C GLU A 137 -14.09 -13.10 -5.16
N THR A 138 -14.26 -13.68 -6.35
CA THR A 138 -15.42 -13.44 -7.20
C THR A 138 -16.64 -14.10 -6.57
N ALA A 139 -17.72 -13.34 -6.43
CA ALA A 139 -18.97 -13.82 -5.88
C ALA A 139 -19.52 -14.98 -6.72
N ARG A 140 -19.94 -16.06 -6.06
CA ARG A 140 -20.57 -17.20 -6.72
C ARG A 140 -22.10 -17.17 -6.59
N ARG A 141 -22.77 -17.83 -7.51
CA ARG A 141 -24.21 -18.14 -7.49
C ARG A 141 -24.46 -19.44 -6.71
N SER A 142 -25.73 -19.75 -6.47
CA SER A 142 -26.14 -20.98 -5.78
C SER A 142 -25.74 -22.27 -6.51
N ASP A 143 -25.55 -22.19 -7.83
CA ASP A 143 -25.07 -23.27 -8.69
C ASP A 143 -23.54 -23.39 -8.74
N GLY A 144 -22.81 -22.56 -7.97
CA GLY A 144 -21.34 -22.52 -7.96
C GLY A 144 -20.72 -21.65 -9.06
N THR A 145 -21.49 -21.09 -9.98
CA THR A 145 -20.96 -20.26 -11.08
C THR A 145 -20.58 -18.86 -10.62
N GLU A 146 -19.50 -18.32 -11.18
CA GLU A 146 -19.01 -16.97 -10.86
C GLU A 146 -19.92 -15.86 -11.43
N LYS A 147 -20.07 -14.78 -10.67
CA LYS A 147 -20.87 -13.62 -11.04
C LYS A 147 -20.02 -12.58 -11.78
N TYR A 148 -20.55 -12.11 -12.89
CA TYR A 148 -19.95 -11.08 -13.72
C TYR A 148 -20.91 -9.92 -13.95
N CYS A 149 -20.37 -8.71 -14.13
CA CYS A 149 -21.12 -7.54 -14.58
C CYS A 149 -20.61 -7.07 -15.94
N VAL A 150 -21.53 -6.61 -16.78
CA VAL A 150 -21.22 -5.98 -18.05
C VAL A 150 -21.25 -4.46 -17.85
N ARG A 151 -20.18 -3.78 -18.26
CA ARG A 151 -20.05 -2.32 -18.22
C ARG A 151 -19.87 -1.80 -19.64
N TYR A 152 -20.35 -0.59 -19.91
CA TYR A 152 -20.22 0.08 -21.20
C TYR A 152 -19.46 1.40 -21.03
N PRO A 153 -18.11 1.38 -21.03
CA PRO A 153 -17.33 2.59 -20.86
C PRO A 153 -17.55 3.57 -22.02
N ARG A 154 -17.77 4.85 -21.70
CA ARG A 154 -18.03 5.91 -22.71
C ARG A 154 -16.98 5.95 -23.83
N PHE A 155 -15.70 5.77 -23.49
CA PHE A 155 -14.59 5.81 -24.47
C PHE A 155 -14.65 4.67 -25.50
N ARG A 156 -15.34 3.57 -25.19
CA ARG A 156 -15.50 2.40 -26.07
C ARG A 156 -16.68 2.52 -27.04
N LYS A 157 -17.40 3.66 -27.05
CA LYS A 157 -18.45 4.00 -28.04
C LYS A 157 -19.42 2.84 -28.32
N GLY A 158 -19.99 2.25 -27.27
CA GLY A 158 -20.96 1.15 -27.38
C GLY A 158 -20.37 -0.26 -27.19
N ALA A 159 -19.05 -0.43 -27.23
CA ALA A 159 -18.43 -1.70 -26.84
C ALA A 159 -18.41 -1.89 -25.31
N HIS A 160 -18.47 -3.15 -24.88
CA HIS A 160 -18.61 -3.53 -23.48
C HIS A 160 -17.30 -4.05 -22.87
N VAL A 161 -17.28 -4.13 -21.54
CA VAL A 161 -16.24 -4.77 -20.74
C VAL A 161 -16.95 -5.64 -19.70
N VAL A 162 -16.60 -6.91 -19.65
CA VAL A 162 -17.04 -7.83 -18.60
C VAL A 162 -16.06 -7.73 -17.44
N ARG A 163 -16.58 -7.63 -16.20
CA ARG A 163 -15.78 -7.61 -14.98
C ARG A 163 -16.34 -8.59 -13.95
N PRO A 164 -15.49 -9.33 -13.22
CA PRO A 164 -15.94 -10.16 -12.11
C PRO A 164 -16.56 -9.28 -11.01
N ILE A 165 -17.65 -9.74 -10.42
CA ILE A 165 -18.26 -9.13 -9.25
C ILE A 165 -17.62 -9.77 -8.02
N LYS A 166 -16.89 -9.00 -7.22
CA LYS A 166 -16.35 -9.50 -5.95
C LYS A 166 -17.48 -9.81 -4.97
N GLU A 167 -17.21 -10.67 -3.99
CA GLU A 167 -18.10 -10.96 -2.87
C GLU A 167 -18.57 -9.71 -2.11
N ALA A 168 -19.43 -9.86 -1.11
CA ALA A 168 -19.74 -8.76 -0.20
C ALA A 168 -18.50 -8.40 0.64
N ALA A 169 -18.43 -7.17 1.18
CA ALA A 169 -17.37 -6.83 2.12
C ALA A 169 -17.59 -7.56 3.46
N SER A 170 -16.51 -8.06 4.05
CA SER A 170 -16.51 -8.68 5.37
C SER A 170 -16.00 -7.70 6.43
N TYR A 171 -16.57 -7.81 7.62
CA TYR A 171 -16.25 -6.96 8.78
C TYR A 171 -15.69 -7.77 9.95
N GLY A 172 -15.16 -8.97 9.69
CA GLY A 172 -14.57 -9.83 10.72
C GLY A 172 -13.51 -9.10 11.56
N TYR A 173 -12.70 -8.24 10.93
CA TYR A 173 -11.72 -7.39 11.62
C TYR A 173 -12.35 -6.49 12.70
N ALA A 174 -13.55 -5.97 12.47
CA ALA A 174 -14.24 -5.10 13.42
C ALA A 174 -14.72 -5.89 14.64
N THR A 175 -15.23 -7.11 14.43
CA THR A 175 -15.62 -8.02 15.51
C THR A 175 -14.40 -8.38 16.36
N SER A 176 -13.28 -8.73 15.74
CA SER A 176 -12.02 -9.03 16.43
C SER A 176 -11.52 -7.81 17.23
N LEU A 177 -11.58 -6.61 16.66
CA LEU A 177 -11.17 -5.38 17.32
C LEU A 177 -12.04 -5.10 18.56
N MET A 178 -13.36 -5.24 18.44
CA MET A 178 -14.29 -5.03 19.57
C MET A 178 -14.08 -6.05 20.69
N LYS A 179 -13.78 -7.31 20.33
CA LYS A 179 -13.44 -8.35 21.31
C LYS A 179 -12.14 -8.03 22.04
N ALA A 180 -11.07 -7.71 21.30
CA ALA A 180 -9.78 -7.34 21.88
C ALA A 180 -9.88 -6.10 22.79
N LEU A 181 -10.67 -5.09 22.38
CA LEU A 181 -10.94 -3.91 23.20
C LEU A 181 -11.63 -4.27 24.51
N ARG A 182 -12.65 -5.14 24.46
CA ARG A 182 -13.38 -5.59 25.65
C ARG A 182 -12.48 -6.35 26.61
N GLU A 183 -11.64 -7.26 26.10
CA GLU A 183 -10.68 -8.03 26.89
C GLU A 183 -9.64 -7.10 27.54
N SER A 184 -9.07 -6.17 26.77
CA SER A 184 -8.13 -5.18 27.29
C SER A 184 -8.75 -4.30 28.39
N TYR A 185 -10.00 -3.87 28.20
CA TYR A 185 -10.73 -3.08 29.19
C TYR A 185 -11.02 -3.88 30.46
N ALA A 186 -11.41 -5.14 30.34
CA ALA A 186 -11.65 -6.02 31.49
C ALA A 186 -10.36 -6.25 32.30
N ASN A 187 -9.21 -6.32 31.63
CA ASN A 187 -7.91 -6.52 32.28
C ASN A 187 -7.44 -5.25 33.02
N SER A 188 -7.44 -4.09 32.36
CA SER A 188 -7.10 -2.82 33.01
C SER A 188 -7.62 -1.60 32.24
N PRO A 189 -8.68 -0.93 32.72
CA PRO A 189 -9.16 0.32 32.15
C PRO A 189 -8.16 1.49 32.27
N ALA A 190 -7.21 1.41 33.20
CA ALA A 190 -6.21 2.45 33.40
C ALA A 190 -5.21 2.50 32.24
N VAL A 191 -4.74 1.33 31.79
CA VAL A 191 -3.81 1.22 30.66
C VAL A 191 -4.40 1.81 29.39
N LEU A 192 -5.67 1.53 29.09
CA LEU A 192 -6.34 2.10 27.91
C LEU A 192 -6.47 3.62 27.97
N ARG A 193 -6.70 4.19 29.16
CA ARG A 193 -6.71 5.66 29.34
C ARG A 193 -5.34 6.26 29.12
N GLU A 194 -4.30 5.61 29.64
CA GLU A 194 -2.91 6.05 29.45
C GLU A 194 -2.51 6.02 27.98
N VAL A 195 -2.80 4.93 27.27
CA VAL A 195 -2.57 4.82 25.82
C VAL A 195 -3.32 5.92 25.06
N GLY A 196 -4.57 6.19 25.42
CA GLY A 196 -5.36 7.27 24.83
C GLY A 196 -4.77 8.66 25.09
N ALA A 197 -4.26 8.89 26.30
CA ALA A 197 -3.60 10.15 26.67
C ALA A 197 -2.28 10.35 25.90
N ASN A 198 -1.46 9.31 25.80
CA ASN A 198 -0.19 9.33 25.06
C ASN A 198 -0.42 9.60 23.56
N LEU A 199 -1.39 8.92 22.94
CA LEU A 199 -1.76 9.21 21.56
C LEU A 199 -2.29 10.63 21.38
N SER A 200 -2.97 11.18 22.39
CA SER A 200 -3.46 12.55 22.34
C SER A 200 -2.34 13.59 22.52
N SER A 201 -1.28 13.28 23.26
CA SER A 201 -0.15 14.19 23.44
C SER A 201 0.67 14.35 22.15
N ASP A 202 0.65 13.35 21.28
CA ASP A 202 1.33 13.37 19.97
C ASP A 202 0.57 14.18 18.91
N ALA A 203 -0.58 14.79 19.26
CA ALA A 203 -1.36 15.58 18.33
C ALA A 203 -0.59 16.82 17.84
N PRO A 204 -0.40 16.99 16.53
CA PRO A 204 0.29 18.15 15.99
C PRO A 204 -0.50 19.43 16.27
N ALA A 205 0.22 20.53 16.48
CA ALA A 205 -0.39 21.84 16.60
C ALA A 205 -1.13 22.22 15.30
N PRO A 206 -2.24 22.99 15.38
CA PRO A 206 -2.91 23.48 14.18
C PRO A 206 -1.93 24.25 13.28
N ILE A 207 -1.92 23.92 11.99
CA ILE A 207 -1.01 24.51 10.99
C ILE A 207 -1.10 26.05 10.98
N ALA A 208 -2.28 26.61 11.25
CA ALA A 208 -2.48 28.06 11.34
C ALA A 208 -1.55 28.76 12.37
N LYS A 209 -1.06 28.04 13.39
CA LYS A 209 -0.15 28.59 14.39
C LYS A 209 1.28 28.78 13.88
N SER A 210 1.69 28.11 12.79
CA SER A 210 3.04 28.25 12.25
C SER A 210 3.20 29.45 11.33
N PHE A 211 2.10 30.10 10.94
CA PHE A 211 2.14 31.28 10.08
C PHE A 211 2.17 32.56 10.92
N GLU A 212 2.89 33.57 10.44
CA GLU A 212 2.80 34.93 11.00
C GLU A 212 1.36 35.43 10.87
N GLN A 213 0.81 35.93 11.98
CA GLN A 213 -0.55 36.43 12.03
C GLN A 213 -0.53 37.95 12.14
N ILE A 214 -1.19 38.62 11.20
CA ILE A 214 -1.45 40.07 11.30
C ILE A 214 -2.37 40.36 12.50
N PRO A 215 -2.20 41.51 13.16
CA PRO A 215 -3.07 41.92 14.25
C PRO A 215 -4.51 42.10 13.75
N LYS A 216 -5.46 41.89 14.66
CA LYS A 216 -6.90 41.86 14.33
C LYS A 216 -7.37 43.19 13.72
N GLU A 217 -6.89 44.31 14.24
CA GLU A 217 -7.25 45.65 13.81
C GLU A 217 -6.82 45.90 12.35
N GLU A 218 -5.62 45.44 11.98
CA GLU A 218 -5.11 45.51 10.62
C GLU A 218 -5.88 44.58 9.67
N ALA A 219 -6.20 43.36 10.11
CA ALA A 219 -7.02 42.45 9.32
C ALA A 219 -8.42 43.03 9.02
N ILE A 220 -9.02 43.71 10.00
CA ILE A 220 -10.32 44.39 9.85
C ILE A 220 -10.20 45.56 8.88
N SER A 221 -9.14 46.37 8.97
CA SER A 221 -8.94 47.52 8.08
C SER A 221 -8.79 47.09 6.62
N LEU A 222 -8.01 46.03 6.35
CA LEU A 222 -7.85 45.44 5.02
C LEU A 222 -9.18 44.87 4.48
N TYR A 223 -9.97 44.22 5.34
CA TYR A 223 -11.29 43.70 4.97
C TYR A 223 -12.24 44.84 4.56
N LEU A 224 -12.35 45.90 5.37
CA LEU A 224 -13.21 47.05 5.08
C LEU A 224 -12.76 47.79 3.81
N ALA A 225 -11.45 47.96 3.63
CA ALA A 225 -10.88 48.57 2.42
C ALA A 225 -11.15 47.73 1.15
N ARG A 226 -11.25 46.40 1.27
CA ARG A 226 -11.67 45.53 0.16
C ARG A 226 -13.16 45.69 -0.14
N GLN A 227 -14.01 45.72 0.90
CA GLN A 227 -15.46 45.84 0.73
C GLN A 227 -15.87 47.18 0.11
N SER A 228 -15.18 48.27 0.42
CA SER A 228 -15.47 49.59 -0.16
C SER A 228 -15.27 49.65 -1.67
N ARG A 229 -14.39 48.81 -2.25
CA ARG A 229 -14.17 48.72 -3.70
C ARG A 229 -15.40 48.23 -4.47
N PHE A 230 -16.23 47.41 -3.83
CA PHE A 230 -17.43 46.82 -4.44
C PHE A 230 -18.71 47.61 -4.18
N LYS A 231 -18.64 48.69 -3.39
CA LYS A 231 -19.78 49.55 -3.07
C LYS A 231 -19.88 50.81 -3.95
N LYS A 232 -19.05 50.95 -4.99
CA LYS A 232 -19.18 52.03 -5.98
C LYS A 232 -20.16 51.62 -7.08
N THR A 233 -21.44 51.82 -6.81
CA THR A 233 -22.58 51.97 -7.75
C THR A 233 -23.63 52.78 -7.04
#